data_AF-A0A8H5V127-F1
#
_entry.id   AF-A0A8H5V127-F1
#
_cell.length_a   1.000
_cell.length_b   1.000
_cell.length_c   1.000
_cell.angle_alpha   90.00
_cell.angle_beta   90.00
_cell.angle_gamma   90.00
#
_symmetry.space_group_name_H-M   'P 1'
#
loop_
_entity.id
_entity.type
_entity.pdbx_description
1 polymer ?
#
loop_
_entity_poly.entity_id
_entity_poly.type
_entity_poly.pdbx_seq_one_letter_code
_entity_poly.pdbx_strand_id
1 'polypeptide(L)'
;MFSPASDAHDRNPTYLEGLRLVNGNPLFGPQGQQWIKSRTGSTISPNIIDKYRLPYLCSTRPPLSNDNHKILKLPDRQIVEELAARFCSSPQSLVFPLLSLDCFMLRTLPLAYMSGTKRHATSAKCCAYGVLIMSDIFGLDSGDEMADIGSWCQRYALEIEGSIPTILREMRVDGLEALMMLMIFKYFMGDLESASFLVSVTSRFLIQLGAHLYPSPSDAYNIDHDAHHIRDLFWVCYCIDKDLSHRTGQPPTINDDHCDLTLPPNYVQMQTSNILSLSPCSSRSSSTVPLYPWDIRLSVMKSKIYNDLHSIGASRLSEAEILRRIRHRDEDLEAWRVTLPSDHRPTLSFLEQTPVDAHTNTQAIMLRLSYHHCVILIHQARCRVFQSDKPIDDLIDDGHRINFQILIDASRSILIYLEKALPVLAHECFWVIIFYPMTAILTIFSVALLDSRSDPENEKLKLLQGFTQLIRQIPIKRLTVAEISHLEFIEEVVEEMSRLVLLTP
;
A
#
# COMPACT_ATOMS: atom_id res chain seq x y z
N MET A 1 -6.90 -26.44 12.00
CA MET A 1 -8.05 -27.18 11.45
C MET A 1 -8.54 -26.37 10.27
N PHE A 2 -8.34 -26.84 9.04
CA PHE A 2 -8.71 -26.08 7.83
C PHE A 2 -10.23 -25.96 7.78
N SER A 3 -10.73 -24.73 7.69
CA SER A 3 -12.12 -24.52 7.28
C SER A 3 -12.26 -25.05 5.85
N PRO A 4 -13.32 -25.81 5.52
CA PRO A 4 -13.57 -26.22 4.15
C PRO A 4 -13.68 -24.95 3.28
N ALA A 5 -13.31 -25.06 2.00
CA ALA A 5 -13.47 -23.99 1.02
C ALA A 5 -14.95 -23.54 0.99
N SER A 6 -15.33 -22.56 1.81
CA SER A 6 -16.65 -21.95 1.77
C SER A 6 -16.62 -20.82 0.76
N ASP A 7 -17.44 -20.97 -0.27
CA ASP A 7 -17.90 -19.95 -1.21
C ASP A 7 -16.80 -19.07 -1.80
N ALA A 8 -15.96 -19.67 -2.65
CA ALA A 8 -15.08 -18.95 -3.56
C ALA A 8 -15.83 -18.28 -4.73
N HIS A 9 -17.17 -18.38 -4.79
CA HIS A 9 -17.96 -17.92 -5.94
C HIS A 9 -18.64 -16.56 -5.79
N ASP A 10 -18.58 -15.92 -4.62
CA ASP A 10 -19.27 -14.64 -4.38
C ASP A 10 -18.42 -13.65 -3.55
N ARG A 11 -17.10 -13.68 -3.75
CA ARG A 11 -16.18 -12.74 -3.11
C ARG A 11 -16.00 -11.54 -4.02
N ASN A 12 -16.64 -10.42 -3.66
CA ASN A 12 -16.23 -9.12 -4.14
C ASN A 12 -15.25 -8.56 -3.08
N PRO A 13 -13.93 -8.65 -3.32
CA PRO A 13 -12.96 -8.16 -2.36
C PRO A 13 -13.11 -6.66 -2.22
N THR A 14 -13.11 -6.19 -0.97
CA THR A 14 -13.08 -4.76 -0.67
C THR A 14 -11.73 -4.38 -0.14
N TYR A 15 -11.40 -3.10 -0.23
CA TYR A 15 -10.19 -2.52 0.35
C TYR A 15 -9.97 -2.89 1.84
N LEU A 16 -11.05 -3.23 2.55
CA LEU A 16 -11.04 -3.60 3.97
C LEU A 16 -10.89 -5.12 4.22
N GLU A 17 -10.74 -5.95 3.19
CA GLU A 17 -10.64 -7.42 3.36
C GLU A 17 -9.42 -7.85 4.16
N GLY A 18 -8.30 -7.14 4.04
CA GLY A 18 -7.12 -7.46 4.83
C GLY A 18 -7.16 -6.92 6.26
N LEU A 19 -8.23 -6.26 6.71
CA LEU A 19 -8.37 -5.83 8.09
C LEU A 19 -8.45 -7.03 9.04
N ARG A 20 -7.44 -7.14 9.90
CA ARG A 20 -7.31 -8.19 10.91
C ARG A 20 -7.28 -7.60 12.31
N LEU A 21 -7.99 -8.26 13.22
CA LEU A 21 -7.87 -8.01 14.65
C LEU A 21 -6.43 -8.27 15.10
N VAL A 22 -6.02 -7.73 16.26
CA VAL A 22 -4.63 -7.91 16.75
C VAL A 22 -4.24 -9.37 16.98
N ASN A 23 -5.22 -10.28 17.14
CA ASN A 23 -4.97 -11.71 17.23
C ASN A 23 -4.77 -12.38 15.85
N GLY A 24 -4.94 -11.67 14.73
CA GLY A 24 -4.78 -12.16 13.36
C GLY A 24 -6.07 -12.64 12.67
N ASN A 25 -7.19 -12.72 13.40
CA ASN A 25 -8.48 -13.12 12.83
C ASN A 25 -9.04 -12.01 11.91
N PRO A 26 -9.59 -12.35 10.72
CA PRO A 26 -10.24 -11.37 9.85
C PRO A 26 -11.45 -10.73 10.55
N LEU A 27 -11.56 -9.40 10.54
CA LEU A 27 -12.60 -8.64 11.27
C LEU A 27 -14.02 -9.11 10.92
N PHE A 28 -14.35 -9.14 9.62
CA PHE A 28 -15.66 -9.53 9.11
C PHE A 28 -15.81 -11.05 8.91
N GLY A 29 -14.73 -11.82 9.14
CA GLY A 29 -14.73 -13.27 8.97
C GLY A 29 -15.42 -14.00 10.14
N PRO A 30 -15.84 -15.26 9.96
CA PRO A 30 -16.52 -16.03 11.01
C PRO A 30 -15.72 -16.13 12.32
N GLN A 31 -14.40 -16.32 12.22
CA GLN A 31 -13.51 -16.39 13.38
C GLN A 31 -13.42 -15.05 14.13
N GLY A 32 -13.39 -13.92 13.41
CA GLY A 32 -13.39 -12.59 14.01
C GLY A 32 -14.72 -12.30 14.72
N GLN A 33 -15.84 -12.62 14.10
CA GLN A 33 -17.17 -12.43 14.69
C GLN A 33 -17.38 -13.30 15.94
N GLN A 34 -16.96 -14.56 15.91
CA GLN A 34 -17.01 -15.44 17.07
C GLN A 34 -16.14 -14.90 18.21
N TRP A 35 -14.93 -14.45 17.90
CA TRP A 35 -14.04 -13.85 18.88
C TRP A 35 -14.64 -12.59 19.50
N ILE A 36 -15.17 -11.65 18.71
CA ILE A 36 -15.84 -10.43 19.20
C ILE A 36 -17.02 -10.79 20.13
N LYS A 37 -17.83 -11.79 19.74
CA LYS A 37 -18.95 -12.27 20.56
C LYS A 37 -18.52 -12.83 21.89
N SER A 38 -17.37 -13.53 21.94
CA SER A 38 -16.83 -14.05 23.20
C SER A 38 -16.41 -12.95 24.19
N ARG A 39 -16.16 -11.72 23.72
CA ARG A 39 -15.72 -10.58 24.54
C ARG A 39 -16.83 -9.62 24.91
N THR A 40 -17.79 -9.42 24.00
CA THR A 40 -18.83 -8.38 24.13
C THR A 40 -20.24 -8.96 24.31
N GLY A 41 -20.43 -10.27 24.12
CA GLY A 41 -21.75 -10.90 24.03
C GLY A 41 -22.51 -10.57 22.73
N SER A 42 -21.95 -9.73 21.85
CA SER A 42 -22.58 -9.24 20.62
C SER A 42 -21.65 -9.42 19.41
N THR A 43 -22.17 -9.26 18.19
CA THR A 43 -21.39 -9.31 16.95
C THR A 43 -21.52 -8.00 16.19
N ILE A 44 -20.72 -7.81 15.15
CA ILE A 44 -20.95 -6.73 14.18
C ILE A 44 -22.31 -6.95 13.53
N SER A 45 -23.04 -5.85 13.32
CA SER A 45 -24.33 -5.83 12.64
C SER A 45 -24.29 -6.58 11.30
N PRO A 46 -25.24 -7.51 11.04
CA PRO A 46 -25.34 -8.20 9.76
C PRO A 46 -25.41 -7.24 8.56
N ASN A 47 -26.06 -6.08 8.72
CA ASN A 47 -26.14 -5.07 7.66
C ASN A 47 -24.76 -4.54 7.23
N ILE A 48 -23.84 -4.38 8.17
CA ILE A 48 -22.46 -3.95 7.88
C ILE A 48 -21.71 -5.08 7.16
N ILE A 49 -21.90 -6.33 7.58
CA ILE A 49 -21.30 -7.51 6.95
C ILE A 49 -21.82 -7.69 5.52
N ASP A 50 -23.11 -7.46 5.29
CA ASP A 50 -23.71 -7.55 3.97
C ASP A 50 -23.25 -6.40 3.06
N LYS A 51 -23.18 -5.16 3.57
CA LYS A 51 -22.60 -4.02 2.85
C LYS A 51 -21.14 -4.24 2.48
N TYR A 52 -20.36 -4.83 3.39
CA TYR A 52 -18.96 -5.20 3.16
C TYR A 52 -18.78 -6.16 1.97
N ARG A 53 -19.79 -6.96 1.62
CA ARG A 53 -19.74 -7.88 0.46
C ARG A 53 -20.12 -7.22 -0.86
N LEU A 54 -20.53 -5.94 -0.84
CA LEU A 54 -21.03 -5.27 -2.04
C LEU A 54 -19.87 -4.71 -2.89
N PRO A 55 -19.89 -4.95 -4.21
CA PRO A 55 -18.78 -4.61 -5.10
C PRO A 55 -18.57 -3.11 -5.33
N TYR A 56 -19.51 -2.25 -4.95
CA TYR A 56 -19.41 -0.81 -5.19
C TYR A 56 -18.47 -0.08 -4.22
N LEU A 57 -17.98 -0.75 -3.18
CA LEU A 57 -17.00 -0.18 -2.26
C LEU A 57 -15.58 -0.09 -2.85
N CYS A 58 -15.36 -0.66 -4.04
CA CYS A 58 -14.13 -0.53 -4.82
C CYS A 58 -14.34 0.41 -6.02
N SER A 59 -13.38 1.31 -6.26
CA SER A 59 -13.47 2.40 -7.24
C SER A 59 -13.43 1.94 -8.71
N THR A 60 -13.18 0.65 -8.98
CA THR A 60 -12.87 0.13 -10.32
C THR A 60 -14.06 -0.50 -11.06
N ARG A 61 -15.27 0.07 -10.94
CA ARG A 61 -16.42 -0.40 -11.75
C ARG A 61 -16.09 -0.27 -13.25
N PRO A 62 -16.28 -1.32 -14.07
CA PRO A 62 -16.33 -1.15 -15.52
C PRO A 62 -17.53 -0.26 -15.87
N PRO A 63 -17.42 0.64 -16.87
CA PRO A 63 -18.58 1.38 -17.34
C PRO A 63 -19.66 0.40 -17.80
N LEU A 64 -20.93 0.76 -17.54
CA LEU A 64 -22.11 -0.01 -17.94
C LEU A 64 -21.99 -0.42 -19.42
N SER A 65 -22.34 -1.67 -19.69
CA SER A 65 -22.17 -2.46 -20.92
C SER A 65 -22.85 -1.92 -22.19
N ASN A 66 -23.18 -0.63 -22.27
CA ASN A 66 -23.84 0.00 -23.41
C ASN A 66 -22.90 0.70 -24.39
N ASP A 67 -21.59 0.79 -24.11
CA ASP A 67 -20.64 1.25 -25.12
C ASP A 67 -20.18 0.09 -25.99
N ASN A 68 -20.86 -0.03 -27.14
CA ASN A 68 -20.49 -0.86 -28.27
C ASN A 68 -18.97 -0.93 -28.45
N HIS A 69 -18.47 -2.12 -28.82
CA HIS A 69 -17.12 -2.54 -29.20
C HIS A 69 -16.33 -1.61 -30.16
N LYS A 70 -16.26 -0.30 -29.90
CA LYS A 70 -15.40 0.63 -30.61
C LYS A 70 -13.99 0.34 -30.13
N ILE A 71 -13.13 0.01 -31.09
CA ILE A 71 -11.69 -0.13 -30.87
C ILE A 71 -11.20 1.13 -30.18
N LEU A 72 -10.66 0.99 -28.97
CA LEU A 72 -10.06 2.11 -28.25
C LEU A 72 -8.85 2.59 -29.06
N LYS A 73 -8.92 3.84 -29.52
CA LYS A 73 -7.82 4.48 -30.24
C LYS A 73 -6.96 5.23 -29.23
N LEU A 74 -5.65 5.26 -29.49
CA LEU A 74 -4.77 6.17 -28.77
C LEU A 74 -5.12 7.62 -29.14
N PRO A 75 -4.93 8.58 -28.23
CA PRO A 75 -4.96 10.01 -28.53
C PRO A 75 -3.96 10.39 -29.63
N ASP A 76 -3.93 11.67 -30.01
CA ASP A 76 -2.85 12.16 -30.88
C ASP A 76 -1.49 11.83 -30.28
N ARG A 77 -0.54 11.44 -31.13
CA ARG A 77 0.81 11.05 -30.70
C ARG A 77 1.49 12.15 -29.91
N GLN A 78 1.31 13.41 -30.31
CA GLN A 78 1.90 14.57 -29.63
C GLN A 78 1.41 14.68 -28.18
N ILE A 79 0.15 14.32 -27.90
CA ILE A 79 -0.41 14.34 -26.54
C ILE A 79 0.30 13.30 -25.67
N VAL A 80 0.51 12.08 -26.18
CA VAL A 80 1.19 11.03 -25.42
C VAL A 80 2.67 11.38 -25.19
N GLU A 81 3.33 12.00 -26.17
CA GLU A 81 4.70 12.50 -26.04
C GLU A 81 4.81 13.55 -24.93
N GLU A 82 3.91 14.52 -24.93
CA GLU A 82 3.87 15.59 -23.93
C GLU A 82 3.59 15.04 -22.53
N LEU A 83 2.63 14.13 -22.39
CA LEU A 83 2.30 13.50 -21.11
C LEU A 83 3.45 12.63 -20.58
N ALA A 84 4.13 11.86 -21.44
CA ALA A 84 5.30 11.10 -21.05
C ALA A 84 6.43 12.01 -20.55
N ALA A 85 6.69 13.13 -21.24
CA ALA A 85 7.69 14.11 -20.82
C ALA A 85 7.32 14.79 -19.50
N ARG A 86 6.04 15.16 -19.31
CA ARG A 86 5.53 15.72 -18.05
C ARG A 86 5.67 14.73 -16.90
N PHE A 87 5.33 13.46 -17.11
CA PHE A 87 5.48 12.42 -16.10
C PHE A 87 6.94 12.24 -15.72
N CYS A 88 7.85 12.06 -16.67
CA CYS A 88 9.27 11.87 -16.39
C CYS A 88 9.90 13.11 -15.72
N SER A 89 9.34 14.29 -15.97
CA SER A 89 9.73 15.56 -15.34
C SER A 89 8.99 15.86 -14.03
N SER A 90 8.11 14.97 -13.56
CA SER A 90 7.34 15.15 -12.32
C SER A 90 8.12 14.61 -11.10
N PRO A 91 7.86 15.05 -9.87
CA PRO A 91 8.46 14.42 -8.68
C PRO A 91 8.11 12.93 -8.56
N GLN A 92 6.96 12.54 -9.12
CA GLN A 92 6.46 11.18 -9.10
C GLN A 92 7.34 10.21 -9.90
N SER A 93 8.10 10.66 -10.90
CA SER A 93 9.03 9.77 -11.62
C SER A 93 10.20 9.28 -10.77
N LEU A 94 10.59 10.02 -9.72
CA LEU A 94 11.59 9.54 -8.75
C LEU A 94 11.00 8.51 -7.79
N VAL A 95 9.71 8.62 -7.50
CA VAL A 95 8.99 7.66 -6.64
C VAL A 95 8.61 6.41 -7.42
N PHE A 96 8.24 6.58 -8.69
CA PHE A 96 7.80 5.56 -9.61
C PHE A 96 8.60 5.69 -10.92
N PRO A 97 9.86 5.20 -10.96
CA PRO A 97 10.71 5.19 -12.16
C PRO A 97 10.22 4.16 -13.18
N LEU A 98 9.01 4.37 -13.73
CA LEU A 98 8.30 3.40 -14.57
C LEU A 98 8.67 3.45 -16.04
N LEU A 99 9.34 4.53 -16.48
CA LEU A 99 9.64 4.80 -17.88
C LEU A 99 11.03 5.39 -18.02
N SER A 100 11.82 4.83 -18.96
CA SER A 100 12.92 5.57 -19.58
C SER A 100 12.33 6.41 -20.72
N LEU A 101 12.44 7.74 -20.60
CA LEU A 101 11.85 8.65 -21.58
C LEU A 101 12.47 8.44 -22.97
N ASP A 102 13.79 8.27 -23.05
CA ASP A 102 14.48 8.07 -24.32
C ASP A 102 14.06 6.77 -25.00
N CYS A 103 14.02 5.66 -24.26
CA CYS A 103 13.54 4.38 -24.76
C CYS A 103 12.08 4.45 -25.21
N PHE A 104 11.23 5.11 -24.41
CA PHE A 104 9.82 5.27 -24.74
C PHE A 104 9.64 6.06 -26.05
N MET A 105 10.30 7.22 -26.18
CA MET A 105 10.15 8.11 -27.33
C MET A 105 10.74 7.53 -28.62
N LEU A 106 11.87 6.84 -28.54
CA LEU A 106 12.59 6.33 -29.72
C LEU A 106 12.10 4.96 -30.19
N ARG A 107 11.61 4.11 -29.28
CA ARG A 107 11.29 2.71 -29.58
C ARG A 107 9.83 2.37 -29.35
N THR A 108 9.32 2.65 -28.15
CA THR A 108 7.99 2.18 -27.72
C THR A 108 6.88 2.95 -28.43
N LEU A 109 6.90 4.28 -28.36
CA LEU A 109 5.82 5.11 -28.89
C LEU A 109 5.68 5.02 -30.41
N PRO A 110 6.76 5.04 -31.22
CA PRO A 110 6.62 4.83 -32.67
C PRO A 110 5.95 3.50 -32.99
N LEU A 111 6.27 2.43 -32.24
CA LEU A 111 5.68 1.10 -32.42
C LEU A 111 4.19 1.07 -32.04
N ALA A 112 3.78 1.81 -31.00
CA ALA A 112 2.40 1.92 -30.55
C ALA A 112 1.45 2.53 -31.60
N TYR A 113 1.96 3.43 -32.45
CA TYR A 113 1.20 4.11 -33.51
C TYR A 113 1.31 3.46 -34.89
N MET A 114 2.05 2.36 -35.02
CA MET A 114 2.14 1.67 -36.32
C MET A 114 0.83 0.98 -36.67
N SER A 115 0.28 1.29 -37.84
CA SER A 115 -0.89 0.58 -38.39
C SER A 115 -0.53 -0.86 -38.77
N GLY A 116 -1.22 -1.84 -38.18
CA GLY A 116 -1.15 -3.26 -38.55
C GLY A 116 -0.76 -4.22 -37.41
N THR A 117 -0.96 -5.53 -37.62
CA THR A 117 -0.56 -6.61 -36.69
C THR A 117 0.94 -6.92 -36.80
N LYS A 118 1.79 -5.96 -36.45
CA LYS A 118 3.22 -6.23 -36.26
C LYS A 118 3.46 -6.91 -34.92
N ARG A 119 4.45 -7.81 -34.89
CA ARG A 119 4.94 -8.43 -33.66
C ARG A 119 5.28 -7.32 -32.65
N HIS A 120 4.83 -7.43 -31.40
CA HIS A 120 5.18 -6.49 -30.31
C HIS A 120 4.46 -5.14 -30.28
N ALA A 121 3.53 -4.90 -31.21
CA ALA A 121 2.74 -3.66 -31.20
C ALA A 121 1.79 -3.56 -30.00
N THR A 122 1.34 -4.70 -29.46
CA THR A 122 0.42 -4.74 -28.31
C THR A 122 1.09 -4.25 -27.04
N SER A 123 2.25 -4.77 -26.66
CA SER A 123 3.00 -4.27 -25.49
C SER A 123 3.28 -2.77 -25.57
N ALA A 124 3.72 -2.28 -26.73
CA ALA A 124 3.98 -0.85 -26.93
C ALA A 124 2.72 0.02 -26.78
N LYS A 125 1.59 -0.43 -27.36
CA LYS A 125 0.30 0.25 -27.24
C LYS A 125 -0.19 0.28 -25.80
N CYS A 126 -0.06 -0.83 -25.07
CA CYS A 126 -0.39 -0.91 -23.65
C CYS A 126 0.52 -0.02 -22.79
N CYS A 127 1.80 0.14 -23.15
CA CYS A 127 2.69 1.08 -22.47
C CYS A 127 2.21 2.53 -22.63
N ALA A 128 1.78 2.92 -23.84
CA ALA A 128 1.20 4.24 -24.08
C ALA A 128 -0.11 4.45 -23.29
N TYR A 129 -0.96 3.43 -23.18
CA TYR A 129 -2.13 3.47 -22.28
C TYR A 129 -1.74 3.64 -20.81
N GLY A 130 -0.66 2.98 -20.37
CA GLY A 130 -0.11 3.17 -19.04
C GLY A 130 0.27 4.62 -18.76
N VAL A 131 0.94 5.30 -19.70
CA VAL A 131 1.30 6.73 -19.57
C VAL A 131 0.06 7.60 -19.33
N LEU A 132 -1.02 7.36 -20.07
CA LEU A 132 -2.28 8.10 -19.91
C LEU A 132 -2.88 7.87 -18.52
N ILE A 133 -2.86 6.62 -18.04
CA ILE A 133 -3.32 6.27 -16.70
C ILE A 133 -2.48 6.98 -15.62
N MET A 134 -1.15 6.96 -15.74
CA MET A 134 -0.28 7.64 -14.75
C MET A 134 -0.48 9.15 -14.74
N SER A 135 -0.75 9.74 -15.90
CA SER A 135 -1.03 11.16 -16.03
C SER A 135 -2.32 11.55 -15.32
N ASP A 136 -3.37 10.73 -15.44
CA ASP A 136 -4.62 10.93 -14.69
C ASP A 136 -4.46 10.71 -13.19
N ILE A 137 -3.74 9.68 -12.74
CA ILE A 137 -3.46 9.43 -11.31
C ILE A 137 -2.78 10.65 -10.69
N PHE A 138 -1.74 11.18 -11.33
CA PHE A 138 -0.93 12.27 -10.78
C PHE A 138 -1.38 13.67 -11.20
N GLY A 139 -2.43 13.79 -12.01
CA GLY A 139 -3.04 15.08 -12.36
C GLY A 139 -2.15 15.93 -13.27
N LEU A 140 -1.46 15.28 -14.19
CA LEU A 140 -0.60 15.93 -15.18
C LEU A 140 -1.39 16.51 -16.37
N ASP A 141 -2.71 16.25 -16.37
CA ASP A 141 -3.68 16.59 -17.41
C ASP A 141 -4.28 17.98 -17.17
N SER A 142 -3.48 19.03 -17.30
CA SER A 142 -3.86 20.39 -16.87
C SER A 142 -4.55 21.27 -17.93
N GLY A 143 -5.20 20.70 -18.95
CA GLY A 143 -5.84 21.45 -20.04
C GLY A 143 -7.27 21.01 -20.35
N ASP A 144 -8.12 21.94 -20.79
CA ASP A 144 -9.53 21.69 -21.17
C ASP A 144 -9.67 20.64 -22.30
N GLU A 145 -8.67 20.51 -23.19
CA GLU A 145 -8.63 19.47 -24.24
C GLU A 145 -8.26 18.07 -23.69
N MET A 146 -7.68 17.99 -22.48
CA MET A 146 -7.20 16.76 -21.84
C MET A 146 -8.17 16.23 -20.75
N ALA A 147 -9.23 16.98 -20.43
CA ALA A 147 -10.24 16.59 -19.44
C ALA A 147 -11.00 15.30 -19.83
N ASP A 148 -11.12 14.99 -21.12
CA ASP A 148 -11.73 13.75 -21.60
C ASP A 148 -10.90 12.50 -21.24
N ILE A 149 -9.56 12.61 -21.12
CA ILE A 149 -8.65 11.46 -20.89
C ILE A 149 -8.94 10.78 -19.55
N GLY A 150 -9.25 11.55 -18.50
CA GLY A 150 -9.63 11.00 -17.19
C GLY A 150 -10.89 10.15 -17.22
N SER A 151 -11.82 10.44 -18.15
CA SER A 151 -13.02 9.63 -18.38
C SER A 151 -12.70 8.25 -18.99
N TRP A 152 -11.58 8.13 -19.71
CA TRP A 152 -11.16 6.91 -20.40
C TRP A 152 -10.18 6.03 -19.60
N CYS A 153 -9.69 6.47 -18.43
CA CYS A 153 -8.66 5.74 -17.68
C CYS A 153 -9.06 4.30 -17.32
N GLN A 154 -10.30 4.11 -16.89
CA GLN A 154 -10.84 2.77 -16.64
C GLN A 154 -10.85 1.91 -17.92
N ARG A 155 -11.11 2.52 -19.08
CA ARG A 155 -11.09 1.82 -20.37
C ARG A 155 -9.67 1.45 -20.79
N TYR A 156 -8.70 2.35 -20.60
CA TYR A 156 -7.28 2.05 -20.82
C TYR A 156 -6.83 0.88 -19.93
N ALA A 157 -7.22 0.88 -18.65
CA ALA A 157 -6.90 -0.21 -17.73
C ALA A 157 -7.47 -1.56 -18.22
N LEU A 158 -8.74 -1.59 -18.63
CA LEU A 158 -9.38 -2.80 -19.17
C LEU A 158 -8.70 -3.33 -20.45
N GLU A 159 -8.22 -2.44 -21.34
CA GLU A 159 -7.49 -2.88 -22.53
C GLU A 159 -6.11 -3.47 -22.19
N ILE A 160 -5.40 -2.93 -21.18
CA ILE A 160 -4.15 -3.52 -20.70
C ILE A 160 -4.43 -4.89 -20.07
N GLU A 161 -5.47 -5.02 -19.23
CA GLU A 161 -5.90 -6.28 -18.62
C GLU A 161 -6.22 -7.35 -19.66
N GLY A 162 -7.03 -6.99 -20.67
CA GLY A 162 -7.36 -7.88 -21.78
C GLY A 162 -6.14 -8.30 -22.61
N SER A 163 -5.06 -7.50 -22.57
CA SER A 163 -3.82 -7.74 -23.29
C SER A 163 -2.75 -8.48 -22.48
N ILE A 164 -2.98 -8.76 -21.19
CA ILE A 164 -2.01 -9.47 -20.31
C ILE A 164 -1.47 -10.76 -20.96
N PRO A 165 -2.30 -11.68 -21.50
CA PRO A 165 -1.78 -12.91 -22.10
C PRO A 165 -0.82 -12.67 -23.28
N THR A 166 -1.05 -11.60 -24.05
CA THR A 166 -0.19 -11.22 -25.18
C THR A 166 1.09 -10.59 -24.67
N ILE A 167 1.01 -9.66 -23.71
CA ILE A 167 2.18 -9.03 -23.07
C ILE A 167 3.12 -10.10 -22.51
N LEU A 168 2.58 -11.10 -21.81
CA LEU A 168 3.35 -12.22 -21.24
C LEU A 168 3.93 -13.17 -22.29
N ARG A 169 3.43 -13.18 -23.53
CA ARG A 169 4.06 -13.92 -24.63
C ARG A 169 5.16 -13.10 -25.29
N GLU A 170 4.99 -11.79 -25.35
CA GLU A 170 5.95 -10.88 -25.97
C GLU A 170 7.20 -10.69 -25.10
N MET A 171 7.07 -10.71 -23.76
CA MET A 171 8.17 -10.66 -22.79
C MET A 171 9.13 -9.47 -23.00
N ARG A 172 8.56 -8.29 -23.25
CA ARG A 172 9.28 -7.05 -23.48
C ARG A 172 9.17 -6.07 -22.32
N VAL A 173 10.16 -5.18 -22.22
CA VAL A 173 10.20 -4.12 -21.20
C VAL A 173 8.98 -3.21 -21.31
N ASP A 174 8.58 -2.77 -22.50
CA ASP A 174 7.36 -1.96 -22.72
C ASP A 174 6.07 -2.64 -22.20
N GLY A 175 5.99 -3.96 -22.36
CA GLY A 175 4.94 -4.78 -21.78
C GLY A 175 4.97 -4.79 -20.26
N LEU A 176 6.15 -4.93 -19.66
CA LEU A 176 6.34 -4.89 -18.22
C LEU A 176 6.01 -3.50 -17.65
N GLU A 177 6.47 -2.42 -18.28
CA GLU A 177 6.15 -1.02 -17.91
C GLU A 177 4.63 -0.81 -17.88
N ALA A 178 3.91 -1.31 -18.89
CA ALA A 178 2.44 -1.26 -18.93
C ALA A 178 1.78 -1.97 -17.74
N LEU A 179 2.24 -3.18 -17.41
CA LEU A 179 1.70 -3.94 -16.27
C LEU A 179 2.04 -3.29 -14.93
N MET A 180 3.22 -2.68 -14.80
CA MET A 180 3.62 -1.94 -13.59
C MET A 180 2.78 -0.67 -13.40
N MET A 181 2.50 0.07 -14.47
CA MET A 181 1.58 1.23 -14.43
C MET A 181 0.15 0.81 -14.10
N LEU A 182 -0.34 -0.30 -14.67
CA LEU A 182 -1.65 -0.86 -14.32
C LEU A 182 -1.71 -1.30 -12.85
N MET A 183 -0.65 -1.94 -12.33
CA MET A 183 -0.57 -2.35 -10.92
C MET A 183 -0.68 -1.15 -9.98
N ILE A 184 0.03 -0.05 -10.29
CA ILE A 184 -0.03 1.17 -9.50
C ILE A 184 -1.42 1.82 -9.60
N PHE A 185 -2.04 1.83 -10.78
CA PHE A 185 -3.42 2.29 -10.92
C PHE A 185 -4.38 1.52 -10.03
N LYS A 186 -4.36 0.19 -10.08
CA LYS A 186 -5.22 -0.65 -9.23
C LYS A 186 -5.00 -0.39 -7.75
N TYR A 187 -3.75 -0.25 -7.35
CA TYR A 187 -3.37 0.09 -5.98
C TYR A 187 -3.93 1.47 -5.54
N PHE A 188 -3.79 2.49 -6.39
CA PHE A 188 -4.29 3.84 -6.12
C PHE A 188 -5.81 3.97 -6.20
N MET A 189 -6.51 3.02 -6.82
CA MET A 189 -7.98 2.96 -6.87
C MET A 189 -8.59 2.07 -5.77
N GLY A 190 -7.77 1.55 -4.85
CA GLY A 190 -8.21 0.68 -3.77
C GLY A 190 -8.53 -0.77 -4.18
N ASP A 191 -8.23 -1.16 -5.42
CA ASP A 191 -8.43 -2.51 -5.95
C ASP A 191 -7.20 -3.38 -5.63
N LEU A 192 -7.06 -3.72 -4.34
CA LEU A 192 -5.88 -4.41 -3.81
C LEU A 192 -5.78 -5.86 -4.30
N GLU A 193 -6.88 -6.51 -4.65
CA GLU A 193 -6.87 -7.86 -5.23
C GLU A 193 -6.22 -7.83 -6.62
N SER A 194 -6.71 -6.97 -7.51
CA SER A 194 -6.11 -6.82 -8.85
C SER A 194 -4.65 -6.40 -8.76
N ALA A 195 -4.32 -5.49 -7.84
CA ALA A 195 -2.92 -5.10 -7.61
C ALA A 195 -2.07 -6.30 -7.15
N SER A 196 -2.56 -7.15 -6.26
CA SER A 196 -1.86 -8.35 -5.77
C SER A 196 -1.67 -9.41 -6.87
N PHE A 197 -2.69 -9.59 -7.73
CA PHE A 197 -2.57 -10.43 -8.92
C PHE A 197 -1.49 -9.89 -9.86
N LEU A 198 -1.47 -8.58 -10.11
CA LEU A 198 -0.49 -7.95 -10.98
C LEU A 198 0.92 -8.04 -10.40
N VAL A 199 1.12 -7.90 -9.08
CA VAL A 199 2.42 -8.19 -8.43
C VAL A 199 2.88 -9.62 -8.73
N SER A 200 1.97 -10.59 -8.67
CA SER A 200 2.31 -11.99 -8.95
C SER A 200 2.78 -12.20 -10.40
N VAL A 201 2.16 -11.49 -11.34
CA VAL A 201 2.50 -11.54 -12.76
C VAL A 201 3.81 -10.79 -13.05
N THR A 202 3.94 -9.55 -12.56
CA THR A 202 5.10 -8.69 -12.81
C THR A 202 6.36 -9.19 -12.12
N SER A 203 6.26 -9.72 -10.90
CA SER A 203 7.41 -10.33 -10.19
C SER A 203 8.03 -11.49 -10.99
N ARG A 204 7.20 -12.38 -11.55
CA ARG A 204 7.67 -13.48 -12.42
C ARG A 204 8.32 -12.96 -13.70
N PHE A 205 7.74 -11.94 -14.30
CA PHE A 205 8.28 -11.28 -15.49
C PHE A 205 9.65 -10.63 -15.17
N LEU A 206 9.77 -9.89 -14.07
CA LEU A 206 11.02 -9.30 -13.59
C LEU A 206 12.11 -10.35 -13.33
N ILE A 207 11.77 -11.48 -12.72
CA ILE A 207 12.70 -12.59 -12.52
C ILE A 207 13.21 -13.12 -13.86
N GLN A 208 12.33 -13.28 -14.85
CA GLN A 208 12.68 -13.75 -16.19
C GLN A 208 13.62 -12.79 -16.92
N LEU A 209 13.52 -11.48 -16.65
CA LEU A 209 14.43 -10.45 -17.16
C LEU A 209 15.73 -10.32 -16.35
N GLY A 210 15.92 -11.11 -15.29
CA GLY A 210 17.11 -11.07 -14.44
C GLY A 210 17.12 -9.94 -13.41
N ALA A 211 16.01 -9.23 -13.20
CA ALA A 211 15.92 -8.04 -12.35
C ALA A 211 16.19 -8.29 -10.86
N HIS A 212 16.02 -9.55 -10.44
CA HIS A 212 16.29 -10.03 -9.09
C HIS A 212 17.78 -10.06 -8.75
N LEU A 213 18.66 -9.97 -9.76
CA LEU A 213 20.12 -9.90 -9.58
C LEU A 213 20.59 -8.44 -9.66
N TYR A 214 21.67 -8.13 -8.95
CA TYR A 214 22.27 -6.80 -9.02
C TYR A 214 22.99 -6.62 -10.36
N PRO A 215 22.80 -5.47 -11.07
CA PRO A 215 23.54 -5.18 -12.28
C PRO A 215 25.04 -5.05 -12.01
N SER A 216 25.89 -5.20 -13.03
CA SER A 216 27.35 -5.09 -12.85
C SER A 216 27.73 -3.76 -12.16
N PRO A 217 28.50 -3.79 -11.05
CA PRO A 217 28.77 -2.60 -10.23
C PRO A 217 29.72 -1.58 -10.88
N SER A 218 30.23 -1.85 -12.09
CA SER A 218 31.22 -1.00 -12.76
C SER A 218 30.64 0.22 -13.45
N ASP A 219 29.33 0.24 -13.70
CA ASP A 219 28.70 1.28 -14.52
C ASP A 219 28.03 2.34 -13.64
N ALA A 220 28.19 3.62 -14.03
CA ALA A 220 27.45 4.69 -13.39
C ALA A 220 25.96 4.52 -13.66
N TYR A 221 25.13 4.78 -12.64
CA TYR A 221 23.67 4.66 -12.78
C TYR A 221 23.17 5.56 -13.92
N ASN A 222 22.29 4.99 -14.74
CA ASN A 222 21.61 5.67 -15.83
C ASN A 222 20.29 4.94 -16.12
N ILE A 223 19.15 5.62 -15.96
CA ILE A 223 17.82 5.04 -16.21
C ILE A 223 17.62 4.60 -17.67
N ASP A 224 18.33 5.18 -18.63
CA ASP A 224 18.22 4.78 -20.05
C ASP A 224 18.99 3.49 -20.37
N HIS A 225 19.77 2.98 -19.40
CA HIS A 225 20.40 1.68 -19.50
C HIS A 225 19.42 0.58 -19.06
N ASP A 226 19.08 -0.34 -19.97
CA ASP A 226 18.07 -1.39 -19.75
C ASP A 226 18.24 -2.14 -18.41
N ALA A 227 19.47 -2.47 -18.00
CA ALA A 227 19.71 -3.19 -16.74
C ALA A 227 19.41 -2.35 -15.49
N HIS A 228 19.64 -1.04 -15.52
CA HIS A 228 19.29 -0.14 -14.41
C HIS A 228 17.79 0.06 -14.35
N HIS A 229 17.15 0.32 -15.50
CA HIS A 229 15.70 0.49 -15.57
C HIS A 229 14.94 -0.73 -15.07
N ILE A 230 15.30 -1.92 -15.55
CA ILE A 230 14.70 -3.19 -15.11
C ILE A 230 14.92 -3.40 -13.60
N ARG A 231 16.08 -2.99 -13.08
CA ARG A 231 16.38 -3.05 -11.64
C ARG A 231 15.52 -2.06 -10.83
N ASP A 232 15.23 -0.89 -11.37
CA ASP A 232 14.34 0.08 -10.74
C ASP A 232 12.90 -0.44 -10.68
N LEU A 233 12.42 -1.05 -11.77
CA LEU A 233 11.12 -1.73 -11.81
C LEU A 233 11.04 -2.86 -10.78
N PHE A 234 12.14 -3.60 -10.55
CA PHE A 234 12.22 -4.60 -9.48
C PHE A 234 11.99 -3.97 -8.10
N TRP A 235 12.65 -2.86 -7.79
CA TRP A 235 12.48 -2.21 -6.48
C TRP A 235 11.08 -1.64 -6.27
N VAL A 236 10.45 -1.09 -7.32
CA VAL A 236 9.04 -0.66 -7.26
C VAL A 236 8.14 -1.86 -6.95
N CYS A 237 8.30 -2.96 -7.70
CA CYS A 237 7.51 -4.18 -7.50
C CYS A 237 7.73 -4.79 -6.10
N TYR A 238 8.98 -4.82 -5.64
CA TYR A 238 9.37 -5.32 -4.32
C TYR A 238 8.70 -4.51 -3.21
N CYS A 239 8.79 -3.17 -3.24
CA CYS A 239 8.17 -2.35 -2.20
C CYS A 239 6.64 -2.51 -2.18
N ILE A 240 5.99 -2.60 -3.35
CA ILE A 240 4.55 -2.83 -3.45
C ILE A 240 4.16 -4.23 -2.94
N ASP A 241 4.90 -5.28 -3.29
CA ASP A 241 4.68 -6.66 -2.81
C ASP A 241 4.70 -6.73 -1.28
N LYS A 242 5.73 -6.15 -0.65
CA LYS A 242 5.86 -6.17 0.82
C LYS A 242 4.78 -5.35 1.50
N ASP A 243 4.36 -4.23 0.92
CA ASP A 243 3.28 -3.43 1.48
C ASP A 243 1.92 -4.13 1.34
N LEU A 244 1.60 -4.64 0.14
CA LEU A 244 0.35 -5.37 -0.14
C LEU A 244 0.19 -6.63 0.71
N SER A 245 1.28 -7.35 0.97
CA SER A 245 1.27 -8.54 1.82
C SER A 245 0.70 -8.24 3.22
N HIS A 246 1.12 -7.12 3.80
CA HIS A 246 0.61 -6.68 5.11
C HIS A 246 -0.80 -6.09 5.00
N ARG A 247 -1.12 -5.40 3.91
CA ARG A 247 -2.47 -4.83 3.70
C ARG A 247 -3.54 -5.87 3.51
N THR A 248 -3.23 -6.97 2.82
CA THR A 248 -4.18 -8.04 2.47
C THR A 248 -4.08 -9.24 3.43
N GLY A 249 -2.98 -9.32 4.20
CA GLY A 249 -2.63 -10.49 4.99
C GLY A 249 -2.29 -11.74 4.17
N GLN A 250 -1.99 -11.56 2.87
CA GLN A 250 -1.48 -12.61 2.00
C GLN A 250 0.05 -12.71 2.12
N PRO A 251 0.66 -13.88 1.83
CA PRO A 251 2.11 -13.99 1.79
C PRO A 251 2.73 -13.16 0.66
N PRO A 252 3.93 -12.60 0.86
CA PRO A 252 4.67 -11.91 -0.20
C PRO A 252 5.01 -12.87 -1.34
N THR A 253 4.93 -12.36 -2.55
CA THR A 253 5.23 -13.15 -3.76
C THR A 253 6.73 -13.26 -3.99
N ILE A 254 7.47 -12.20 -3.71
CA ILE A 254 8.92 -12.18 -3.90
C ILE A 254 9.57 -12.76 -2.65
N ASN A 255 10.30 -13.85 -2.81
CA ASN A 255 11.13 -14.43 -1.75
C ASN A 255 12.52 -13.78 -1.75
N ASP A 256 12.90 -13.20 -0.61
CA ASP A 256 14.16 -12.51 -0.41
C ASP A 256 15.37 -13.44 -0.62
N ASP A 257 15.24 -14.73 -0.28
CA ASP A 257 16.31 -15.73 -0.45
C ASP A 257 16.71 -15.98 -1.91
N HIS A 258 15.90 -15.50 -2.87
CA HIS A 258 16.14 -15.63 -4.30
C HIS A 258 16.51 -14.31 -4.97
N CYS A 259 16.71 -13.24 -4.19
CA CYS A 259 16.96 -11.91 -4.71
C CYS A 259 18.26 -11.34 -4.14
N ASP A 260 19.03 -10.66 -4.99
CA ASP A 260 20.03 -9.72 -4.53
C ASP A 260 19.31 -8.44 -4.07
N LEU A 261 19.44 -8.10 -2.78
CA LEU A 261 18.83 -6.92 -2.17
C LEU A 261 19.82 -5.77 -1.94
N THR A 262 20.94 -5.77 -2.67
CA THR A 262 21.92 -4.68 -2.65
C THR A 262 21.27 -3.37 -3.09
N LEU A 263 21.29 -2.39 -2.18
CA LEU A 263 20.69 -1.08 -2.39
C LEU A 263 21.32 -0.34 -3.59
N PRO A 264 20.57 0.52 -4.27
CA PRO A 264 21.13 1.39 -5.29
C PRO A 264 22.27 2.28 -4.73
N PRO A 265 23.27 2.65 -5.55
CA PRO A 265 24.35 3.52 -5.13
C PRO A 265 23.83 4.84 -4.54
N ASN A 266 24.42 5.29 -3.43
CA ASN A 266 24.04 6.53 -2.74
C ASN A 266 22.56 6.62 -2.29
N TYR A 267 21.80 5.51 -2.29
CA TYR A 267 20.37 5.52 -1.98
C TYR A 267 20.03 6.18 -0.64
N VAL A 268 20.77 5.84 0.42
CA VAL A 268 20.54 6.40 1.77
C VAL A 268 20.74 7.91 1.79
N GLN A 269 21.77 8.41 1.11
CA GLN A 269 22.04 9.85 1.02
C GLN A 269 20.95 10.59 0.24
N MET A 270 20.47 9.99 -0.86
CA MET A 270 19.36 10.54 -1.65
C MET A 270 18.07 10.59 -0.85
N GLN A 271 17.75 9.51 -0.12
CA GLN A 271 16.57 9.45 0.74
C GLN A 271 16.63 10.51 1.85
N THR A 272 17.78 10.64 2.53
CA THR A 272 17.99 11.67 3.56
C THR A 272 17.85 13.08 2.97
N SER A 273 18.46 13.34 1.81
CA SER A 273 18.36 14.65 1.14
C SER A 273 16.93 14.98 0.74
N ASN A 274 16.16 14.00 0.24
CA ASN A 274 14.76 14.19 -0.11
C ASN A 274 13.91 14.52 1.13
N ILE A 275 14.08 13.78 2.22
CA ILE A 275 13.34 14.02 3.47
C ILE A 275 13.63 15.40 4.05
N LEU A 276 14.87 15.88 3.93
CA LEU A 276 15.29 17.21 4.41
C LEU A 276 14.95 18.35 3.45
N SER A 277 14.56 18.05 2.21
CA SER A 277 14.39 19.07 1.18
C SER A 277 13.05 19.79 1.34
N LEU A 278 13.11 21.12 1.37
CA LEU A 278 11.95 22.02 1.34
C LEU A 278 11.36 22.19 -0.08
N SER A 279 11.99 21.62 -1.10
CA SER A 279 11.52 21.67 -2.49
C SER A 279 11.87 20.38 -3.25
N PRO A 280 11.05 19.94 -4.21
CA PRO A 280 11.37 18.78 -5.03
C PRO A 280 12.70 18.99 -5.76
N CYS A 281 13.52 17.94 -5.80
CA CYS A 281 14.89 17.95 -6.29
C CYS A 281 15.00 18.66 -7.66
N SER A 282 15.74 19.77 -7.73
CA SER A 282 15.65 20.71 -8.85
C SER A 282 16.47 20.31 -10.09
N SER A 283 17.42 19.37 -9.97
CA SER A 283 18.17 18.83 -11.11
C SER A 283 17.91 17.33 -11.26
N ARG A 284 16.88 16.99 -12.02
CA ARG A 284 16.56 15.60 -12.39
C ARG A 284 17.24 15.29 -13.71
N SER A 285 18.05 14.24 -13.71
CA SER A 285 18.75 13.74 -14.89
C SER A 285 18.59 12.23 -14.98
N SER A 286 18.91 11.63 -16.11
CA SER A 286 18.94 10.17 -16.26
C SER A 286 19.90 9.47 -15.29
N SER A 287 20.87 10.20 -14.71
CA SER A 287 21.80 9.72 -13.69
C SER A 287 21.30 9.82 -12.24
N THR A 288 20.09 10.34 -12.01
CA THR A 288 19.53 10.49 -10.67
C THR A 288 18.91 9.18 -10.19
N VAL A 289 19.46 8.60 -9.12
CA VAL A 289 18.93 7.36 -8.51
C VAL A 289 17.51 7.61 -7.95
N PRO A 290 16.55 6.71 -8.18
CA PRO A 290 15.17 6.88 -7.72
C PRO A 290 15.02 6.72 -6.19
N LEU A 291 13.91 7.22 -5.67
CA LEU A 291 13.53 7.15 -4.25
C LEU A 291 12.63 5.94 -3.94
N TYR A 292 11.89 5.46 -4.94
CA TYR A 292 10.89 4.39 -4.86
C TYR A 292 9.68 4.73 -3.97
N PRO A 293 8.57 3.96 -4.02
CA PRO A 293 7.32 4.33 -3.34
C PRO A 293 7.41 4.26 -1.80
N TRP A 294 8.28 3.39 -1.29
CA TRP A 294 8.64 3.29 0.14
C TRP A 294 10.15 3.13 0.28
N ASP A 295 10.69 3.53 1.44
CA ASP A 295 12.10 3.27 1.78
C ASP A 295 12.39 1.77 1.66
N ILE A 296 13.28 1.40 0.73
CA ILE A 296 13.64 0.00 0.47
C ILE A 296 14.06 -0.72 1.77
N ARG A 297 14.79 -0.03 2.65
CA ARG A 297 15.28 -0.62 3.91
C ARG A 297 14.11 -1.00 4.82
N LEU A 298 13.06 -0.19 4.84
CA LEU A 298 11.84 -0.47 5.60
C LEU A 298 10.99 -1.56 4.94
N SER A 299 10.95 -1.63 3.59
CA SER A 299 10.32 -2.74 2.86
C SER A 299 11.00 -4.08 3.13
N VAL A 300 12.34 -4.12 3.16
CA VAL A 300 13.12 -5.30 3.59
C VAL A 300 12.79 -5.67 5.03
N MET A 301 12.65 -4.68 5.92
CA MET A 301 12.26 -4.94 7.29
C MET A 301 10.86 -5.51 7.42
N LYS A 302 9.88 -4.99 6.66
CA LYS A 302 8.52 -5.55 6.56
C LYS A 302 8.53 -7.01 6.11
N SER A 303 9.41 -7.36 5.17
CA SER A 303 9.59 -8.75 4.72
C SER A 303 10.09 -9.65 5.86
N LYS A 304 11.13 -9.22 6.58
CA LYS A 304 11.65 -9.93 7.76
C LYS A 304 10.61 -10.09 8.87
N ILE A 305 9.88 -9.01 9.18
CA ILE A 305 8.78 -9.03 10.17
C ILE A 305 7.75 -10.09 9.76
N TYR A 306 7.33 -10.12 8.49
CA TYR A 306 6.39 -11.12 8.00
C TYR A 306 6.93 -12.55 8.23
N ASN A 307 8.13 -12.83 7.74
CA ASN A 307 8.71 -14.18 7.80
C ASN A 307 8.93 -14.65 9.24
N ASP A 308 9.45 -13.79 10.11
CA ASP A 308 9.80 -14.13 11.49
C ASP A 308 8.60 -14.26 12.42
N LEU A 309 7.56 -13.45 12.20
CA LEU A 309 6.47 -13.25 13.17
C LEU A 309 5.08 -13.62 12.67
N HIS A 310 4.79 -13.49 11.37
CA HIS A 310 3.44 -13.64 10.80
C HIS A 310 3.28 -14.82 9.84
N SER A 311 4.37 -15.44 9.40
CA SER A 311 4.32 -16.60 8.51
C SER A 311 3.66 -17.81 9.15
N ILE A 312 3.22 -18.77 8.34
CA ILE A 312 2.72 -20.06 8.83
C ILE A 312 3.81 -20.78 9.65
N GLY A 313 5.07 -20.64 9.28
CA GLY A 313 6.19 -21.14 10.07
C GLY A 313 6.22 -20.49 11.46
N ALA A 314 6.10 -19.16 11.53
CA ALA A 314 6.08 -18.41 12.77
C ALA A 314 4.94 -18.82 13.70
N SER A 315 3.76 -19.15 13.16
CA SER A 315 2.59 -19.61 13.94
C SER A 315 2.84 -20.86 14.79
N ARG A 316 3.87 -21.65 14.44
CA ARG A 316 4.22 -22.90 15.14
C ARG A 316 5.30 -22.73 16.21
N LEU A 317 5.88 -21.55 16.32
CA LEU A 317 6.92 -21.25 17.29
C LEU A 317 6.36 -21.18 18.71
N SER A 318 7.19 -21.47 19.71
CA SER A 318 6.83 -21.25 21.11
C SER A 318 6.69 -19.76 21.40
N GLU A 319 6.01 -19.42 22.51
CA GLU A 319 5.88 -18.04 22.96
C GLU A 319 7.25 -17.39 23.24
N ALA A 320 8.16 -18.12 23.90
CA ALA A 320 9.50 -17.64 24.18
C ALA A 320 10.30 -17.30 22.91
N GLU A 321 10.17 -18.12 21.86
CA GLU A 321 10.83 -17.86 20.59
C GLU A 321 10.22 -16.65 19.85
N ILE A 322 8.91 -16.45 19.92
CA ILE A 322 8.30 -15.21 19.40
C ILE A 322 8.77 -13.99 20.16
N LEU A 323 8.82 -14.02 21.49
CA LEU A 323 9.31 -12.88 22.28
C LEU A 323 10.77 -12.56 21.95
N ARG A 324 11.60 -13.59 21.70
CA ARG A 324 12.97 -13.42 21.22
C ARG A 324 13.00 -12.72 19.85
N ARG A 325 12.17 -13.18 18.91
CA ARG A 325 12.09 -12.59 17.56
C ARG A 325 11.57 -11.17 17.59
N ILE A 326 10.54 -10.87 18.40
CA ILE A 326 10.02 -9.51 18.63
C ILE A 326 11.17 -8.59 19.03
N ARG A 327 11.93 -8.94 20.08
CA ARG A 327 13.07 -8.13 20.53
C ARG A 327 14.08 -7.88 19.41
N HIS A 328 14.42 -8.92 18.65
CA HIS A 328 15.36 -8.78 17.56
C HIS A 328 14.83 -7.90 16.41
N ARG A 329 13.52 -7.94 16.13
CA ARG A 329 12.90 -7.04 15.15
C ARG A 329 12.80 -5.60 15.64
N ASP A 330 12.58 -5.39 16.95
CA ASP A 330 12.64 -4.06 17.58
C ASP A 330 14.04 -3.44 17.48
N GLU A 331 15.08 -4.23 17.77
CA GLU A 331 16.48 -3.80 17.65
C GLU A 331 16.83 -3.36 16.22
N ASP A 332 16.43 -4.14 15.21
CA ASP A 332 16.65 -3.80 13.82
C ASP A 332 15.87 -2.54 13.39
N LEU A 333 14.62 -2.40 13.85
CA LEU A 333 13.80 -1.22 13.56
C LEU A 333 14.38 0.03 14.21
N GLU A 334 14.85 -0.07 15.45
CA GLU A 334 15.54 1.00 16.15
C GLU A 334 16.86 1.37 15.44
N ALA A 335 17.65 0.38 15.04
CA ALA A 335 18.89 0.59 14.29
C ALA A 335 18.65 1.35 12.98
N TRP A 336 17.58 1.02 12.25
CA TRP A 336 17.17 1.80 11.08
C TRP A 336 16.71 3.21 11.47
N ARG A 337 15.87 3.35 12.50
CA ARG A 337 15.28 4.62 12.93
C ARG A 337 16.36 5.65 13.29
N VAL A 338 17.44 5.24 13.96
CA VAL A 338 18.53 6.15 14.33
C VAL A 338 19.39 6.59 13.14
N THR A 339 19.29 5.94 11.97
CA THR A 339 19.95 6.43 10.74
C THR A 339 19.29 7.69 10.17
N LEU A 340 18.05 7.99 10.59
CA LEU A 340 17.31 9.15 10.12
C LEU A 340 17.75 10.44 10.85
N PRO A 341 17.73 11.61 10.18
CA PRO A 341 17.97 12.91 10.81
C PRO A 341 17.04 13.13 12.01
N SER A 342 17.54 13.75 13.08
CA SER A 342 16.81 13.94 14.35
C SER A 342 15.41 14.53 14.16
N ASP A 343 15.29 15.54 13.30
CA ASP A 343 14.07 16.32 13.15
C ASP A 343 12.98 15.55 12.36
N HIS A 344 13.41 14.57 11.58
CA HIS A 344 12.54 13.76 10.73
C HIS A 344 12.32 12.35 11.27
N ARG A 345 13.11 11.96 12.27
CA ARG A 345 13.06 10.66 12.93
C ARG A 345 11.70 10.45 13.60
N PRO A 346 11.00 9.33 13.33
CA PRO A 346 9.79 8.97 14.07
C PRO A 346 10.08 8.88 15.58
N THR A 347 9.18 9.44 16.39
CA THR A 347 9.24 9.30 17.85
C THR A 347 8.61 7.98 18.28
N LEU A 348 8.98 7.47 19.46
CA LEU A 348 8.40 6.23 20.00
C LEU A 348 6.92 6.42 20.41
N SER A 349 6.61 7.61 20.94
CA SER A 349 5.25 8.07 21.19
C SER A 349 5.14 9.51 20.66
N PHE A 350 4.14 9.77 19.82
CA PHE A 350 3.89 11.10 19.28
C PHE A 350 2.95 11.86 20.22
N LEU A 351 3.38 13.03 20.68
CA LEU A 351 2.58 13.90 21.53
C LEU A 351 1.91 14.99 20.69
N GLU A 352 0.76 15.49 21.14
CA GLU A 352 0.04 16.62 20.51
C GLU A 352 0.91 17.88 20.37
N GLN A 353 1.95 18.03 21.19
CA GLN A 353 2.85 19.18 21.14
C GLN A 353 4.00 19.02 20.14
N THR A 354 4.13 17.84 19.51
CA THR A 354 5.20 17.58 18.53
C THR A 354 4.96 18.42 17.28
N PRO A 355 5.88 19.31 16.87
CA PRO A 355 5.70 20.13 15.69
C PRO A 355 5.70 19.23 14.44
N VAL A 356 4.76 19.49 13.53
CA VAL A 356 4.82 18.96 12.16
C VAL A 356 5.23 20.13 11.28
N ASP A 357 6.34 19.97 10.55
CA ASP A 357 6.79 20.99 9.63
C ASP A 357 5.75 21.14 8.51
N ALA A 358 5.29 22.37 8.29
CA ALA A 358 4.35 22.73 7.24
C ALA A 358 4.88 22.48 5.82
N HIS A 359 6.15 22.09 5.69
CA HIS A 359 6.81 21.76 4.43
C HIS A 359 7.19 20.28 4.31
N THR A 360 6.65 19.41 5.17
CA THR A 360 6.92 17.97 5.13
C THR A 360 6.39 17.37 3.83
N ASN A 361 7.25 16.72 3.03
CA ASN A 361 6.81 16.04 1.80
C ASN A 361 6.09 14.71 2.08
N THR A 362 5.31 14.23 1.10
CA THR A 362 4.52 12.99 1.18
C THR A 362 5.37 11.76 1.55
N GLN A 363 6.61 11.64 1.07
CA GLN A 363 7.46 10.50 1.42
C GLN A 363 7.87 10.50 2.90
N ALA A 364 8.16 11.66 3.48
CA ALA A 364 8.46 11.77 4.91
C ALA A 364 7.24 11.41 5.78
N ILE A 365 6.04 11.80 5.33
CA ILE A 365 4.78 11.39 5.97
C ILE A 365 4.61 9.88 5.91
N MET A 366 4.70 9.30 4.71
CA MET A 366 4.59 7.86 4.48
C MET A 366 5.62 7.05 5.27
N LEU A 367 6.85 7.55 5.40
CA LEU A 367 7.91 6.92 6.18
C LEU A 367 7.53 6.82 7.66
N ARG A 368 7.03 7.91 8.25
CA ARG A 368 6.60 7.94 9.67
C ARG A 368 5.40 7.04 9.92
N LEU A 369 4.40 7.06 9.03
CA LEU A 369 3.25 6.16 9.10
C LEU A 369 3.69 4.69 9.00
N SER A 370 4.58 4.39 8.05
CA SER A 370 5.12 3.04 7.85
C SER A 370 5.97 2.56 9.02
N TYR A 371 6.69 3.45 9.73
CA TYR A 371 7.43 3.10 10.95
C TYR A 371 6.47 2.61 12.05
N HIS A 372 5.45 3.41 12.40
CA HIS A 372 4.50 3.02 13.44
C HIS A 372 3.70 1.78 13.05
N HIS A 373 3.42 1.60 11.75
CA HIS A 373 2.85 0.36 11.26
C HIS A 373 3.77 -0.85 11.50
N CYS A 374 5.10 -0.72 11.32
CA CYS A 374 6.04 -1.80 11.66
C CYS A 374 6.03 -2.12 13.16
N VAL A 375 5.96 -1.11 14.03
CA VAL A 375 5.79 -1.32 15.49
C VAL A 375 4.53 -2.11 15.77
N ILE A 376 3.40 -1.74 15.16
CA ILE A 376 2.13 -2.48 15.29
C ILE A 376 2.31 -3.93 14.83
N LEU A 377 2.87 -4.17 13.65
CA LEU A 377 3.08 -5.54 13.13
C LEU A 377 3.97 -6.38 14.06
N ILE A 378 5.05 -5.82 14.61
CA ILE A 378 5.95 -6.54 15.52
C ILE A 378 5.19 -6.97 16.78
N HIS A 379 4.48 -6.04 17.42
CA HIS A 379 3.81 -6.28 18.70
C HIS A 379 2.48 -7.03 18.58
N GLN A 380 1.85 -7.02 17.40
CA GLN A 380 0.69 -7.87 17.10
C GLN A 380 1.04 -9.36 17.18
N ALA A 381 2.30 -9.75 16.90
CA ALA A 381 2.72 -11.14 16.95
C ALA A 381 2.56 -11.77 18.35
N ARG A 382 2.66 -10.98 19.42
CA ARG A 382 2.41 -11.44 20.79
C ARG A 382 0.93 -11.75 21.04
N CYS A 383 0.03 -11.05 20.35
CA CYS A 383 -1.41 -11.17 20.54
C CYS A 383 -2.03 -12.44 19.93
N ARG A 384 -1.26 -13.24 19.20
CA ARG A 384 -1.73 -14.51 18.61
C ARG A 384 -2.24 -15.52 19.65
N VAL A 385 -1.80 -15.43 20.91
CA VAL A 385 -2.29 -16.30 22.00
C VAL A 385 -3.80 -16.10 22.24
N PHE A 386 -4.33 -14.93 21.88
CA PHE A 386 -5.74 -14.57 22.01
C PHE A 386 -6.59 -14.99 20.79
N GLN A 387 -6.07 -15.81 19.88
CA GLN A 387 -6.86 -16.36 18.77
C GLN A 387 -7.96 -17.31 19.23
N SER A 388 -7.76 -17.97 20.38
CA SER A 388 -8.72 -18.93 20.92
C SER A 388 -9.79 -18.28 21.79
N ASP A 389 -10.97 -18.90 21.85
CA ASP A 389 -12.11 -18.48 22.70
C ASP A 389 -11.89 -18.74 24.20
N LYS A 390 -10.65 -19.05 24.62
CA LYS A 390 -10.36 -19.33 26.03
C LYS A 390 -10.56 -18.08 26.91
N PRO A 391 -10.86 -18.27 28.21
CA PRO A 391 -10.94 -17.18 29.18
C PRO A 391 -9.63 -16.37 29.17
N ILE A 392 -9.74 -15.04 29.12
CA ILE A 392 -8.60 -14.12 29.03
C ILE A 392 -7.92 -13.89 30.37
N ASP A 393 -8.67 -13.94 31.49
CA ASP A 393 -8.20 -13.45 32.79
C ASP A 393 -6.93 -14.20 33.28
N ASP A 394 -6.71 -15.45 32.84
CA ASP A 394 -5.50 -16.22 33.17
C ASP A 394 -4.35 -16.05 32.13
N LEU A 395 -4.59 -15.36 31.01
CA LEU A 395 -3.64 -15.19 29.89
C LEU A 395 -2.97 -13.81 29.86
N ILE A 396 -3.61 -12.77 30.43
CA ILE A 396 -3.03 -11.42 30.45
C ILE A 396 -2.12 -11.26 31.66
N ASP A 397 -0.82 -11.27 31.40
CA ASP A 397 0.22 -10.85 32.35
C ASP A 397 0.62 -9.38 32.16
N ASP A 398 1.52 -8.89 33.02
CA ASP A 398 2.07 -7.53 32.93
C ASP A 398 2.81 -7.27 31.60
N GLY A 399 3.44 -8.30 31.03
CA GLY A 399 4.11 -8.21 29.73
C GLY A 399 3.13 -7.97 28.59
N HIS A 400 1.93 -8.55 28.65
CA HIS A 400 0.85 -8.29 27.70
C HIS A 400 0.32 -6.86 27.84
N ARG A 401 0.17 -6.35 29.07
CA ARG A 401 -0.25 -4.96 29.33
C ARG A 401 0.75 -3.95 28.75
N ILE A 402 2.05 -4.19 28.92
CA ILE A 402 3.11 -3.39 28.29
C ILE A 402 3.00 -3.45 26.76
N ASN A 403 2.79 -4.64 26.19
CA ASN A 403 2.62 -4.80 24.74
C ASN A 403 1.39 -4.05 24.21
N PHE A 404 0.28 -4.07 24.95
CA PHE A 404 -0.92 -3.31 24.62
C PHE A 404 -0.65 -1.80 24.64
N GLN A 405 0.09 -1.29 25.62
CA GLN A 405 0.47 0.12 25.64
C GLN A 405 1.29 0.51 24.40
N ILE A 406 2.25 -0.32 23.98
CA ILE A 406 3.04 -0.07 22.76
C ILE A 406 2.14 -0.02 21.52
N LEU A 407 1.19 -0.96 21.40
CA LEU A 407 0.22 -0.99 20.30
C LEU A 407 -0.66 0.27 20.28
N ILE A 408 -1.14 0.72 21.45
CA ILE A 408 -1.94 1.94 21.58
C ILE A 408 -1.11 3.18 21.26
N ASP A 409 0.11 3.30 21.79
CA ASP A 409 0.98 4.45 21.55
C ASP A 409 1.35 4.58 20.07
N ALA A 410 1.67 3.47 19.40
CA ALA A 410 1.93 3.46 17.97
C ALA A 410 0.69 3.84 17.15
N SER A 411 -0.48 3.30 17.52
CA SER A 411 -1.76 3.60 16.87
C SER A 411 -2.16 5.06 17.05
N ARG A 412 -2.05 5.60 18.27
CA ARG A 412 -2.28 7.02 18.57
C ARG A 412 -1.33 7.91 17.80
N SER A 413 -0.06 7.50 17.66
CA SER A 413 0.94 8.25 16.91
C SER A 413 0.58 8.35 15.43
N ILE A 414 0.06 7.28 14.82
CA ILE A 414 -0.48 7.32 13.45
C ILE A 414 -1.60 8.35 13.34
N LEU A 415 -2.59 8.31 14.23
CA LEU A 415 -3.77 9.18 14.16
C LEU A 415 -3.41 10.66 14.32
N ILE A 416 -2.68 11.02 15.39
CA ILE A 416 -2.30 12.41 15.68
C ILE A 416 -1.36 12.96 14.60
N TYR A 417 -0.39 12.14 14.15
CA TYR A 417 0.54 12.60 13.12
C TYR A 417 -0.16 12.81 11.78
N LEU A 418 -1.05 11.89 11.40
CA LEU A 418 -1.80 12.00 10.16
C LEU A 418 -2.66 13.27 10.17
N GLU A 419 -3.41 13.53 11.25
CA GLU A 419 -4.26 14.73 11.41
C GLU A 419 -3.50 16.02 11.08
N LYS A 420 -2.29 16.16 11.65
CA LYS A 420 -1.43 17.33 11.41
C LYS A 420 -0.84 17.38 10.01
N ALA A 421 -0.64 16.23 9.37
CA ALA A 421 -0.05 16.12 8.05
C ALA A 421 -1.07 16.26 6.91
N LEU A 422 -2.38 16.19 7.19
CA LEU A 422 -3.44 16.30 6.18
C LEU A 422 -3.32 17.52 5.26
N PRO A 423 -3.00 18.75 5.74
CA PRO A 423 -2.95 19.93 4.88
C PRO A 423 -1.89 19.88 3.78
N VAL A 424 -0.85 19.07 3.95
CA VAL A 424 0.29 18.96 3.03
C VAL A 424 0.32 17.62 2.27
N LEU A 425 -0.65 16.75 2.55
CA LEU A 425 -0.73 15.42 1.96
C LEU A 425 -1.23 15.51 0.50
N ALA A 426 -0.57 14.79 -0.39
CA ALA A 426 -0.97 14.73 -1.80
C ALA A 426 -2.37 14.10 -1.97
N HIS A 427 -3.24 14.74 -2.75
CA HIS A 427 -4.65 14.39 -2.89
C HIS A 427 -4.89 13.04 -3.57
N GLU A 428 -3.94 12.57 -4.37
CA GLU A 428 -3.99 11.28 -5.06
C GLU A 428 -3.77 10.07 -4.12
N CYS A 429 -3.33 10.28 -2.88
CA CYS A 429 -2.92 9.20 -1.98
C CYS A 429 -4.02 8.65 -1.06
N PHE A 430 -5.30 9.02 -1.24
CA PHE A 430 -6.40 8.61 -0.34
C PHE A 430 -6.38 7.11 -0.01
N TRP A 431 -6.48 6.25 -1.05
CA TRP A 431 -6.47 4.79 -0.91
C TRP A 431 -5.14 4.24 -0.41
N VAL A 432 -4.04 4.99 -0.51
CA VAL A 432 -2.75 4.55 0.05
C VAL A 432 -2.71 4.84 1.56
N ILE A 433 -3.26 5.98 1.96
CA ILE A 433 -3.16 6.55 3.30
C ILE A 433 -4.19 5.96 4.26
N ILE A 434 -5.44 5.76 3.81
CA ILE A 434 -6.56 5.32 4.67
C ILE A 434 -6.29 3.98 5.36
N PHE A 435 -5.40 3.15 4.82
CA PHE A 435 -4.95 1.91 5.48
C PHE A 435 -4.32 2.12 6.86
N TYR A 436 -3.47 3.15 7.01
CA TYR A 436 -2.73 3.36 8.25
C TYR A 436 -3.65 3.68 9.43
N PRO A 437 -4.55 4.67 9.35
CA PRO A 437 -5.41 4.99 10.47
C PRO A 437 -6.51 3.93 10.66
N MET A 438 -6.95 3.21 9.62
CA MET A 438 -7.80 2.02 9.79
C MET A 438 -7.11 0.91 10.60
N THR A 439 -5.83 0.64 10.32
CA THR A 439 -5.03 -0.33 11.08
C THR A 439 -4.85 0.11 12.53
N ALA A 440 -4.61 1.40 12.76
CA ALA A 440 -4.50 1.98 14.10
C ALA A 440 -5.81 1.81 14.90
N ILE A 441 -6.95 2.15 14.30
CA ILE A 441 -8.26 2.07 14.96
C ILE A 441 -8.68 0.64 15.23
N LEU A 442 -8.43 -0.27 14.30
CA LEU A 442 -8.67 -1.69 14.52
C LEU A 442 -7.79 -2.27 15.64
N THR A 443 -6.55 -1.78 15.74
CA THR A 443 -5.63 -2.14 16.83
C THR A 443 -6.16 -1.63 18.17
N ILE A 444 -6.57 -0.36 18.25
CA ILE A 444 -7.18 0.24 19.46
C ILE A 444 -8.44 -0.51 19.87
N PHE A 445 -9.35 -0.77 18.93
CA PHE A 445 -10.57 -1.55 19.14
C PHE A 445 -10.25 -2.92 19.72
N SER A 446 -9.33 -3.66 19.10
CA SER A 446 -9.00 -5.01 19.57
C SER A 446 -8.38 -5.02 20.96
N VAL A 447 -7.52 -4.04 21.28
CA VAL A 447 -6.93 -3.89 22.61
C VAL A 447 -7.99 -3.48 23.65
N ALA A 448 -8.96 -2.64 23.28
CA ALA A 448 -10.07 -2.28 24.16
C ALA A 448 -10.92 -3.50 24.55
N LEU A 449 -11.12 -4.44 23.62
CA LEU A 449 -11.81 -5.72 23.91
C LEU A 449 -10.99 -6.71 24.74
N LEU A 450 -9.66 -6.58 24.75
CA LEU A 450 -8.77 -7.45 25.52
C LEU A 450 -8.53 -6.93 26.94
N ASP A 451 -8.45 -5.61 27.12
CA ASP A 451 -8.08 -4.99 28.39
C ASP A 451 -8.91 -3.74 28.68
N SER A 452 -10.15 -3.95 29.14
CA SER A 452 -11.08 -2.89 29.55
C SER A 452 -10.67 -2.23 30.88
N ARG A 453 -10.03 -2.97 31.78
CA ARG A 453 -9.71 -2.52 33.15
C ARG A 453 -8.60 -1.47 33.21
N SER A 454 -7.74 -1.38 32.19
CA SER A 454 -6.63 -0.43 32.13
C SER A 454 -7.00 0.96 31.61
N ASP A 455 -8.26 1.20 31.25
CA ASP A 455 -8.71 2.44 30.63
C ASP A 455 -9.91 3.09 31.35
N PRO A 456 -9.74 3.53 32.62
CA PRO A 456 -10.84 4.08 33.41
C PRO A 456 -11.40 5.38 32.83
N GLU A 457 -10.63 6.11 32.02
CA GLU A 457 -11.02 7.37 31.39
C GLU A 457 -11.64 7.18 29.99
N ASN A 458 -11.77 5.92 29.53
CA ASN A 458 -12.25 5.55 28.21
C ASN A 458 -11.49 6.24 27.06
N GLU A 459 -10.17 6.45 27.22
CA GLU A 459 -9.31 7.06 26.20
C GLU A 459 -9.34 6.29 24.88
N LYS A 460 -9.37 4.95 24.93
CA LYS A 460 -9.48 4.10 23.73
C LYS A 460 -10.79 4.39 22.99
N LEU A 461 -11.90 4.57 23.70
CA LEU A 461 -13.20 4.91 23.12
C LEU A 461 -13.19 6.33 22.52
N LYS A 462 -12.57 7.31 23.20
CA LYS A 462 -12.42 8.67 22.67
C LYS A 462 -11.63 8.68 21.35
N LEU A 463 -10.55 7.88 21.26
CA LEU A 463 -9.78 7.73 20.02
C LEU A 463 -10.62 7.11 18.90
N LEU A 464 -11.46 6.10 19.20
CA LEU A 464 -12.40 5.53 18.21
C LEU A 464 -13.39 6.57 17.71
N GLN A 465 -13.98 7.37 18.61
CA GLN A 465 -14.97 8.38 18.24
C GLN A 465 -14.36 9.54 17.45
N GLY A 466 -13.16 10.00 17.82
CA GLY A 466 -12.43 11.07 17.13
C GLY A 466 -11.98 10.71 15.71
N PHE A 467 -11.85 9.42 15.40
CA PHE A 467 -11.43 8.95 14.07
C PHE A 467 -12.37 9.35 12.93
N THR A 468 -13.68 9.40 13.19
CA THR A 468 -14.66 9.83 12.17
C THR A 468 -14.42 11.26 11.71
N GLN A 469 -13.97 12.14 12.61
CA GLN A 469 -13.58 13.51 12.28
C GLN A 469 -12.29 13.55 11.47
N LEU A 470 -11.34 12.65 11.74
CA LEU A 470 -10.07 12.56 11.01
C LEU A 470 -10.28 12.12 9.56
N ILE A 471 -11.03 11.04 9.32
CA ILE A 471 -11.20 10.48 7.97
C ILE A 471 -11.89 11.44 7.01
N ARG A 472 -12.84 12.25 7.51
CA ARG A 472 -13.55 13.26 6.73
C ARG A 472 -12.64 14.40 6.25
N GLN A 473 -11.49 14.58 6.90
CA GLN A 473 -10.50 15.61 6.54
C GLN A 473 -9.45 15.10 5.56
N ILE A 474 -9.39 13.79 5.28
CA ILE A 474 -8.38 13.25 4.38
C ILE A 474 -8.60 13.85 2.97
N PRO A 475 -7.57 14.45 2.35
CA PRO A 475 -7.70 15.01 1.02
C PRO A 475 -8.03 13.94 -0.02
N ILE A 476 -9.05 14.20 -0.83
CA ILE A 476 -9.49 13.31 -1.92
C ILE A 476 -9.45 14.10 -3.23
N LYS A 477 -8.65 13.62 -4.19
CA LYS A 477 -8.51 14.26 -5.51
C LYS A 477 -9.83 14.34 -6.28
N ARG A 478 -10.60 13.24 -6.30
CA ARG A 478 -11.93 13.17 -6.90
C ARG A 478 -12.86 12.46 -5.93
N LEU A 479 -13.84 13.18 -5.40
CA LEU A 479 -14.93 12.61 -4.61
C LEU A 479 -15.88 11.85 -5.54
N THR A 480 -15.51 10.63 -5.94
CA THR A 480 -16.44 9.78 -6.69
C THR A 480 -17.44 9.14 -5.72
N VAL A 481 -18.50 8.54 -6.27
CA VAL A 481 -19.46 7.77 -5.48
C VAL A 481 -18.77 6.67 -4.68
N ALA A 482 -17.68 6.08 -5.19
CA ALA A 482 -16.95 5.04 -4.49
C ALA A 482 -16.27 5.56 -3.22
N GLU A 483 -15.52 6.68 -3.29
CA GLU A 483 -14.88 7.26 -2.09
C GLU A 483 -15.91 7.72 -1.06
N ILE A 484 -17.02 8.33 -1.49
CA ILE A 484 -18.10 8.77 -0.58
C ILE A 484 -18.72 7.56 0.12
N SER A 485 -19.15 6.55 -0.63
CA SER A 485 -19.72 5.33 -0.05
C SER A 485 -18.74 4.58 0.84
N HIS A 486 -17.43 4.65 0.54
CA HIS A 486 -16.41 4.04 1.38
C HIS A 486 -16.23 4.78 2.71
N LEU A 487 -16.22 6.12 2.69
CA LEU A 487 -16.17 6.93 3.92
C LEU A 487 -17.38 6.68 4.81
N GLU A 488 -18.59 6.69 4.25
CA GLU A 488 -19.83 6.37 4.97
C GLU A 488 -19.76 4.96 5.59
N PHE A 489 -19.25 3.98 4.83
CA PHE A 489 -19.09 2.63 5.35
C PHE A 489 -18.07 2.54 6.49
N ILE A 490 -16.94 3.25 6.40
CA ILE A 490 -15.95 3.30 7.49
C ILE A 490 -16.58 3.90 8.75
N GLU A 491 -17.37 4.98 8.62
CA GLU A 491 -18.06 5.61 9.75
C GLU A 491 -18.99 4.61 10.46
N GLU A 492 -19.82 3.88 9.70
CA GLU A 492 -20.69 2.84 10.26
C GLU A 492 -19.90 1.75 10.99
N VAL A 493 -18.76 1.32 10.45
CA VAL A 493 -17.89 0.31 11.08
C VAL A 493 -17.33 0.82 12.41
N VAL A 494 -16.91 2.09 12.47
CA VAL A 494 -16.29 2.70 13.65
C VAL A 494 -17.32 2.98 14.76
N GLU A 495 -18.53 3.40 14.38
CA GLU A 495 -19.66 3.51 15.30
C GLU A 495 -20.00 2.15 15.91
N GLU A 496 -20.01 1.10 15.09
CA GLU A 496 -20.26 -0.26 15.55
C GLU A 496 -19.15 -0.79 16.46
N MET A 497 -17.88 -0.50 16.15
CA MET A 497 -16.74 -0.77 17.05
C MET A 497 -16.92 -0.08 18.40
N SER A 498 -17.32 1.20 18.40
CA SER A 498 -17.56 1.98 19.61
C SER A 498 -18.69 1.38 20.46
N ARG A 499 -19.79 0.96 19.82
CA ARG A 499 -20.90 0.24 20.49
C ARG A 499 -20.42 -1.05 21.14
N LEU A 500 -19.61 -1.84 20.43
CA LEU A 500 -19.09 -3.11 20.93
C LEU A 500 -18.15 -2.93 22.12
N VAL A 501 -17.30 -1.90 22.10
CA VAL A 501 -16.44 -1.57 23.25
C VAL A 501 -17.26 -1.25 24.49
N LEU A 502 -18.35 -0.46 24.35
CA LEU A 502 -19.26 -0.13 25.46
C LEU A 502 -20.00 -1.33 26.06
N LEU A 503 -20.09 -2.45 25.34
CA LEU A 503 -20.70 -3.69 25.82
C LEU A 503 -19.71 -4.61 26.54
N THR A 504 -18.42 -4.27 26.54
CA THR A 504 -17.39 -5.07 27.21
C THR A 504 -17.59 -4.96 28.72
N PRO A 505 -17.66 -6.09 29.45
CA PRO A 505 -17.97 -6.12 30.88
C PRO A 505 -16.86 -5.55 31.79
#